data_AF-A0A1J4RRQ6-F1
#
_entry.id   AF-A0A1J4RRQ6-F1
#
_cell.length_a   1.000
_cell.length_b   1.000
_cell.length_c   1.000
_cell.angle_alpha   90.00
_cell.angle_beta   90.00
_cell.angle_gamma   90.00
#
_symmetry.space_group_name_H-M   'P 1'
#
loop_
_entity.id
_entity.type
_entity.pdbx_description
1 polymer ?
#
loop_
_entity_poly.entity_id
_entity_poly.type
_entity_poly.pdbx_seq_one_letter_code
_entity_poly.pdbx_strand_id
1 'polypeptide(L)'
;MDTIQLKVTLPVALYDYLDSKAQRFGLALATYIKHLVIKDVEDMDLPTFKMSPKTEAVALKALKDHREGKTHRFKSIDDLL
;
A
#
# COMPACT_ATOMS: atom_id res chain seq x y z
N MET A 1 -3.66 0.91 -12.83
CA MET A 1 -3.06 1.72 -11.74
C MET A 1 -3.77 3.04 -11.76
N ASP A 2 -4.65 3.28 -10.80
CA ASP A 2 -5.40 4.52 -10.75
C ASP A 2 -4.51 5.61 -10.16
N THR A 3 -4.41 6.74 -10.88
CA THR A 3 -3.58 7.89 -10.48
C THR A 3 -4.47 9.07 -10.11
N ILE A 4 -4.19 9.72 -8.99
CA ILE A 4 -4.93 10.89 -8.51
C ILE A 4 -4.00 12.11 -8.56
N GLN A 5 -4.51 13.27 -9.00
CA GLN A 5 -3.76 14.51 -9.02
C GLN A 5 -4.00 15.31 -7.73
N LEU A 6 -2.92 15.66 -7.02
CA LEU A 6 -2.96 16.54 -5.85
C LEU A 6 -2.66 17.98 -6.27
N LYS A 7 -3.57 18.91 -5.97
CA LYS A 7 -3.36 20.36 -6.12
C LYS A 7 -3.39 21.01 -4.74
N VAL A 8 -2.32 21.74 -4.41
CA VAL A 8 -2.16 22.41 -3.11
C VAL A 8 -1.79 23.87 -3.32
N THR A 9 -2.37 24.74 -2.48
CA THR A 9 -2.05 26.17 -2.43
C THR A 9 -1.23 26.41 -1.17
N LEU A 10 -0.04 26.98 -1.32
CA LEU A 10 0.86 27.27 -0.21
C LEU A 10 1.19 28.77 -0.19
N PRO A 11 1.40 29.37 0.99
CA PRO A 11 2.01 30.69 1.09
C PRO A 11 3.40 30.69 0.43
N VAL A 12 3.76 31.80 -0.23
CA VAL A 12 5.02 31.90 -1.00
C VAL A 12 6.24 31.56 -0.15
N ALA A 13 6.31 32.10 1.07
CA ALA A 13 7.43 31.82 1.98
C ALA A 13 7.59 30.31 2.26
N LEU A 14 6.48 29.58 2.45
CA LEU A 14 6.52 28.14 2.69
C LEU A 14 6.95 27.37 1.44
N TYR A 15 6.53 27.82 0.26
CA TYR A 15 6.99 27.26 -1.01
C TYR A 15 8.52 27.38 -1.14
N ASP A 16 9.09 28.56 -0.89
CA ASP A 16 10.53 28.80 -1.02
C ASP A 16 11.35 27.93 -0.05
N TYR A 17 10.88 27.76 1.19
CA TYR A 17 11.50 26.86 2.16
C TYR A 17 11.45 25.39 1.71
N LEU A 18 10.33 24.94 1.16
CA LEU A 18 10.20 23.55 0.68
C LEU A 18 11.03 23.31 -0.58
N ASP A 19 11.04 24.26 -1.52
CA ASP A 19 11.82 24.15 -2.76
C ASP A 19 13.32 24.13 -2.47
N SER A 20 13.81 25.05 -1.64
CA SER A 20 15.22 25.04 -1.21
C SER A 20 15.61 23.74 -0.50
N LYS A 21 14.73 23.16 0.31
CA LYS A 21 14.97 21.86 0.96
C LYS A 21 14.97 20.72 -0.06
N ALA A 22 14.06 20.71 -1.03
CA ALA A 22 14.03 19.72 -2.10
C ALA A 22 15.29 19.77 -2.97
N GLN A 23 15.74 20.99 -3.33
CA GLN A 23 16.95 21.24 -4.11
C GLN A 23 18.22 20.75 -3.40
N ARG A 24 18.30 20.81 -2.06
CA ARG A 24 19.43 20.24 -1.29
C ARG A 24 19.61 18.74 -1.50
N PHE A 25 18.53 18.03 -1.84
CA PHE A 25 18.56 16.60 -2.17
C PHE A 25 18.62 16.35 -3.69
N GLY A 26 18.70 17.40 -4.51
CA GLY A 26 18.65 17.30 -5.97
C GLY A 26 17.29 16.83 -6.50
N LEU A 27 16.21 17.03 -5.73
CA LEU A 27 14.87 16.55 -6.05
C LEU A 27 13.97 17.69 -6.53
N ALA A 28 13.06 17.39 -7.46
CA ALA A 28 11.93 18.26 -7.74
C ALA A 28 11.00 18.32 -6.52
N LEU A 29 10.41 19.49 -6.25
CA LEU A 29 9.48 19.71 -5.13
C LEU A 29 8.38 18.66 -5.04
N ALA A 30 7.77 18.26 -6.16
CA ALA A 30 6.73 17.24 -6.19
C ALA A 30 7.22 15.86 -5.68
N THR A 31 8.48 15.50 -5.99
CA THR A 31 9.09 14.26 -5.50
C THR A 31 9.34 14.35 -4.00
N TYR A 32 9.81 15.49 -3.52
CA TYR A 32 10.01 15.73 -2.10
C TYR A 32 8.69 15.68 -1.31
N ILE A 33 7.61 16.28 -1.82
CA ILE A 33 6.26 16.19 -1.22
C ILE A 33 5.78 14.74 -1.21
N LYS A 34 5.95 14.00 -2.31
CA LYS A 34 5.59 12.58 -2.37
C LYS A 34 6.33 11.77 -1.30
N HIS A 35 7.63 12.03 -1.13
CA HIS A 35 8.43 11.38 -0.09
C HIS A 35 7.89 11.68 1.32
N LEU A 36 7.54 12.93 1.61
CA LEU A 36 6.96 13.31 2.91
C LEU A 36 5.63 12.59 3.17
N VAL A 37 4.74 12.52 2.17
CA VAL A 37 3.46 11.81 2.30
C VAL A 37 3.69 10.32 2.57
N ILE A 38 4.62 9.68 1.85
CA ILE A 38 4.95 8.27 2.08
C ILE A 38 5.48 8.07 3.50
N LYS A 39 6.41 8.93 3.93
CA LYS A 39 6.98 8.90 5.28
C LYS A 39 5.92 9.05 6.38
N ASP A 40 4.93 9.91 6.16
CA ASP A 40 3.86 10.17 7.12
C ASP A 40 2.92 8.97 7.30
N VAL A 41 2.68 8.22 6.22
CA VAL A 41 1.80 7.03 6.25
C VAL A 41 2.56 5.71 6.38
N GLU A 42 3.90 5.75 6.45
CA GLU A 42 4.77 4.55 6.50
C GLU A 42 4.47 3.69 7.73
N ASP A 43 4.18 4.33 8.86
CA ASP A 43 3.89 3.68 10.14
C ASP A 43 2.38 3.51 10.40
N MET A 44 1.52 3.94 9.46
CA MET A 44 0.08 3.73 9.58
C MET A 44 -0.24 2.31 9.13
N ASP A 45 -0.77 1.48 10.03
CA ASP A 45 -1.38 0.21 9.66
C ASP A 45 -2.39 0.47 8.53
N LEU A 46 -2.16 -0.16 7.38
CA LEU A 46 -3.10 -0.13 6.26
C LEU A 46 -4.50 -0.41 6.82
N PRO A 47 -5.52 0.40 6.50
CA PRO A 47 -6.86 0.18 7.04
C PRO A 47 -7.30 -1.23 6.66
N THR A 48 -7.33 -2.12 7.66
CA THR A 48 -7.81 -3.48 7.46
C THR A 48 -9.32 -3.39 7.35
N PHE A 49 -9.82 -3.45 6.12
CA PHE A 49 -11.26 -3.53 5.90
C PHE A 49 -11.78 -4.86 6.43
N LYS A 50 -12.92 -4.84 7.13
CA LYS A 50 -13.58 -6.07 7.57
C LYS A 50 -13.89 -6.91 6.33
N MET A 51 -13.39 -8.13 6.30
CA MET A 51 -13.66 -9.08 5.22
C MET A 51 -15.18 -9.28 5.09
N SER A 52 -15.68 -9.44 3.85
CA SER A 52 -17.11 -9.72 3.66
C SER A 52 -17.49 -11.03 4.38
N PRO A 53 -18.73 -11.17 4.90
CA PRO A 53 -19.14 -12.39 5.60
C PRO A 53 -18.96 -13.66 4.74
N LYS A 54 -19.16 -13.53 3.42
CA LYS A 54 -18.96 -14.62 2.46
C LYS A 54 -17.50 -15.04 2.36
N THR A 55 -16.60 -14.06 2.22
CA THR A 55 -15.17 -14.33 2.09
C THR A 55 -14.60 -14.86 3.40
N GLU A 56 -15.06 -14.35 4.54
CA GLU A 56 -14.66 -14.81 5.88
C GLU A 56 -15.03 -16.28 6.08
N ALA A 57 -16.26 -16.67 5.75
CA ALA A 57 -16.71 -18.07 5.83
C ALA A 57 -15.88 -19.01 4.95
N VAL A 58 -15.54 -18.59 3.73
CA VAL A 58 -14.70 -19.37 2.81
C VAL A 58 -13.28 -19.52 3.36
N ALA A 59 -12.68 -18.43 3.85
CA ALA A 59 -11.34 -18.45 4.43
C ALA A 59 -11.26 -19.35 5.67
N LEU A 60 -12.23 -19.24 6.57
CA LEU A 60 -12.32 -20.09 7.76
C LEU A 60 -12.51 -21.57 7.40
N LYS A 61 -13.33 -21.86 6.39
CA LYS A 61 -13.49 -23.23 5.87
C LYS A 61 -12.19 -23.76 5.29
N ALA A 62 -11.47 -22.98 4.48
CA ALA A 62 -10.20 -23.38 3.90
C ALA A 62 -9.14 -23.66 4.97
N LEU A 63 -9.06 -22.83 6.02
CA LEU A 63 -8.18 -23.06 7.16
C LEU A 63 -8.54 -24.35 7.90
N LYS A 64 -9.83 -24.64 8.07
CA LYS A 64 -10.30 -25.89 8.68
C LYS A 64 -9.93 -27.10 7.81
N ASP A 65 -10.20 -27.04 6.52
CA ASP A 65 -9.91 -28.12 5.57
C ASP A 65 -8.39 -28.40 5.49
N HIS A 66 -7.54 -27.36 5.59
CA HIS A 66 -6.10 -27.53 5.69
C HIS A 66 -5.67 -28.23 6.98
N ARG A 67 -6.21 -27.82 8.14
CA ARG A 67 -5.94 -28.48 9.43
C ARG A 67 -6.40 -29.93 9.45
N GLU A 68 -7.50 -30.22 8.75
CA GLU A 68 -8.05 -31.57 8.59
C GLU A 68 -7.32 -32.39 7.51
N GLY A 69 -6.27 -31.84 6.88
CA GLY A 69 -5.43 -32.56 5.92
C GLY A 69 -6.10 -32.79 4.55
N LYS A 70 -7.20 -32.09 4.24
CA LYS A 70 -7.92 -32.19 2.96
C LYS A 70 -7.24 -31.41 1.83
N THR A 71 -6.10 -30.78 2.10
CA THR A 71 -5.34 -30.03 1.09
C THR A 71 -4.39 -30.94 0.32
N HIS A 72 -4.35 -30.77 -1.01
CA HIS A 72 -3.42 -31.48 -1.88
C HIS A 72 -2.06 -30.80 -1.91
N ARG A 73 -0.99 -31.59 -1.84
CA ARG A 73 0.38 -31.12 -2.03
C ARG A 73 0.79 -31.37 -3.48
N PHE A 74 0.95 -30.30 -4.24
CA PHE A 74 1.47 -30.36 -5.60
C PHE A 74 3.00 -30.35 -5.59
N LYS A 75 3.62 -31.09 -6.52
CA LYS A 75 5.09 -31.22 -6.63
C LYS A 75 5.66 -30.27 -7.69
N SER A 76 4.86 -29.87 -8.66
CA SER A 76 5.22 -28.91 -9.70
C SER A 76 4.03 -28.00 -10.05
N ILE A 77 4.32 -26.87 -10.71
CA ILE A 77 3.30 -25.95 -11.23
C ILE A 77 2.49 -26.61 -12.35
N ASP A 78 3.11 -27.53 -13.10
CA ASP A 78 2.46 -28.29 -14.17
C ASP A 78 1.34 -29.21 -13.65
N ASP A 79 1.35 -29.55 -12.35
CA ASP A 79 0.29 -30.32 -11.71
C ASP A 79 -0.97 -29.49 -11.40
N LEU A 80 -0.92 -28.17 -11.59
CA LEU A 80 -1.95 -27.20 -11.17
C LEU A 80 -2.74 -26.59 -12.35
N LEU A 81 -2.23 -26.70 -13.58
CA LEU A 81 -2.80 -26.15 -14.81
C LEU A 81 -3.62 -27.20 -15.58
#